data_AF-A0A2M6WWH7-F1
#
_entry.id   AF-A0A2M6WWH7-F1
#
_cell.length_a   1.000
_cell.length_b   1.000
_cell.length_c   1.000
_cell.angle_alpha   90.00
_cell.angle_beta   90.00
_cell.angle_gamma   90.00
#
_symmetry.space_group_name_H-M   'P 1'
#
loop_
_entity.id
_entity.type
_entity.pdbx_description
1 polymer ?
#
loop_
_entity_poly.entity_id
_entity_poly.type
_entity_poly.pdbx_seq_one_letter_code
_entity_poly.pdbx_strand_id
1 'polypeptide(L)' 'MLPDPIVFSKPLHVWLGILTLLFILLQISVGKRIIKIPFWWHRKVIWKIILVLAIIHGFYGFEIYFLS' A
#
# COMPACT_ATOMS: atom_id res chain seq x y z
N MET A 1 14.15 16.17 1.94
CA MET A 1 14.01 16.51 0.50
C MET A 1 14.65 15.41 -0.33
N LEU A 2 14.11 14.19 -0.25
CA LEU A 2 14.28 13.25 -1.34
C LEU A 2 13.35 13.71 -2.47
N PRO A 3 13.84 13.88 -3.72
CA PRO A 3 12.94 14.17 -4.83
C PRO A 3 11.98 12.99 -4.99
N ASP A 4 10.68 13.27 -5.06
CA ASP A 4 9.67 12.24 -5.29
C ASP A 4 9.78 11.70 -6.72
N PRO A 5 10.27 10.47 -6.91
CA PRO A 5 10.62 9.98 -8.24
C PRO A 5 9.38 9.80 -9.11
N ILE A 6 9.47 10.22 -10.38
CA ILE A 6 8.40 9.96 -11.35
C ILE A 6 8.55 8.53 -11.87
N VAL A 7 7.48 7.74 -11.72
CA VAL A 7 7.35 6.39 -12.26
C VAL A 7 6.15 6.37 -13.20
N PHE A 8 6.30 5.87 -14.43
CA PHE A 8 5.19 5.77 -15.41
C PHE A 8 4.23 6.98 -15.43
N SER A 9 4.76 8.21 -15.49
CA SER A 9 4.04 9.51 -15.52
C SER A 9 3.46 10.04 -14.20
N LYS A 10 3.52 9.30 -13.08
CA LYS A 10 3.03 9.77 -11.79
C LYS A 10 4.10 9.71 -10.71
N PRO A 11 4.03 10.56 -9.68
CA PRO A 11 4.99 10.51 -8.58
C PRO A 11 4.90 9.19 -7.80
N LEU A 12 6.01 8.74 -7.22
CA LEU A 12 6.12 7.45 -6.55
C LEU A 12 5.11 7.31 -5.40
N HIS A 13 4.91 8.37 -4.60
CA HIS A 13 3.94 8.33 -3.50
C HIS A 13 2.51 8.01 -3.95
N VAL A 14 2.12 8.44 -5.16
CA VAL A 14 0.80 8.13 -5.74
C VAL A 14 0.69 6.64 -6.03
N TRP A 15 1.72 6.04 -6.64
CA TRP A 15 1.74 4.61 -6.90
C TRP A 15 1.75 3.78 -5.61
N LEU A 16 2.48 4.22 -4.59
CA LEU A 16 2.46 3.59 -3.26
C LEU A 16 1.05 3.61 -2.65
N GLY A 17 0.31 4.71 -2.81
CA GLY A 17 -1.08 4.82 -2.37
C GLY A 17 -2.00 3.85 -3.12
N ILE A 18 -1.90 3.81 -4.46
CA ILE A 18 -2.66 2.87 -5.30
C ILE A 18 -2.35 1.42 -4.91
N LEU A 19 -1.07 1.08 -4.75
CA LEU A 19 -0.64 -0.27 -4.37
C LEU A 19 -1.17 -0.66 -2.99
N THR A 20 -1.07 0.25 -2.02
CA THR A 20 -1.62 0.04 -0.66
C THR A 20 -3.12 -0.23 -0.72
N LEU A 21 -3.88 0.55 -1.50
CA LEU A 21 -5.31 0.36 -1.70
C LEU A 21 -5.63 -1.00 -2.34
N LEU A 22 -4.88 -1.40 -3.38
CA LEU A 22 -5.08 -2.70 -4.03
C LEU A 22 -4.85 -3.87 -3.04
N PHE A 23 -3.82 -3.79 -2.20
CA PHE A 23 -3.58 -4.81 -1.18
C PHE A 23 -4.67 -4.81 -0.09
N ILE A 24 -5.21 -3.65 0.30
CA ILE A 24 -6.36 -3.57 1.22
C ILE A 24 -7.58 -4.25 0.59
N LEU A 25 -7.89 -3.95 -0.68
CA LEU A 25 -9.00 -4.60 -1.39
C LEU A 25 -8.80 -6.11 -1.51
N LEU A 26 -7.57 -6.56 -1.74
CA LEU A 26 -7.22 -7.99 -1.70
C LEU A 26 -7.48 -8.57 -0.30
N GLN A 27 -6.99 -7.93 0.77
CA GLN A 27 -7.18 -8.38 2.15
C GLN A 27 -8.67 -8.51 2.51
N ILE A 28 -9.49 -7.54 2.11
CA ILE A 28 -10.95 -7.56 2.29
C ILE A 28 -11.58 -8.69 1.47
N SER A 29 -11.21 -8.81 0.20
CA SER A 29 -11.74 -9.84 -0.70
C SER A 29 -11.45 -11.25 -0.19
N VAL A 30 -10.26 -11.49 0.34
CA VAL A 30 -9.86 -12.77 0.93
C VAL A 30 -10.57 -12.99 2.28
N GLY A 31 -10.67 -11.95 3.11
CA GLY A 31 -11.42 -11.99 4.37
C GLY A 31 -12.90 -12.35 4.17
N LYS A 32 -13.51 -11.83 3.10
CA LYS A 32 -14.89 -12.12 2.67
C LYS A 32 -15.03 -13.42 1.87
N ARG A 33 -13.96 -14.17 1.63
CA ARG A 33 -13.93 -15.39 0.80
C ARG A 33 -14.42 -15.18 -0.65
N ILE A 34 -14.37 -13.95 -1.16
CA ILE A 34 -14.64 -13.65 -2.57
C ILE A 34 -13.55 -14.29 -3.44
N ILE A 35 -12.29 -14.14 -3.01
CA ILE A 35 -11.13 -14.77 -3.64
C ILE A 35 -10.78 -16.05 -2.89
N LYS A 36 -10.71 -17.17 -3.62
CA LYS A 36 -10.40 -18.50 -3.08
C LYS A 36 -8.89 -18.72 -2.98
N ILE A 37 -8.24 -18.02 -2.05
CA ILE A 37 -6.87 -18.33 -1.63
C ILE A 37 -6.84 -18.86 -0.20
N PRO A 38 -5.79 -19.59 0.21
CA PRO A 38 -5.70 -20.12 1.56
C PRO A 38 -5.76 -19.01 2.63
N PHE A 39 -6.68 -19.15 3.59
CA PHE A 39 -6.98 -18.10 4.58
C PHE A 39 -5.79 -17.72 5.49
N TRP A 40 -4.74 -18.55 5.54
CA TRP A 40 -3.50 -18.21 6.24
C TRP A 40 -2.77 -17.01 5.60
N TRP A 41 -2.94 -16.75 4.30
CA TRP A 41 -2.41 -15.56 3.65
C TRP A 41 -2.97 -14.27 4.25
N HIS A 42 -4.29 -14.22 4.43
CA HIS A 42 -4.99 -13.11 5.08
C HIS A 42 -4.48 -12.88 6.52
N ARG A 43 -4.29 -13.96 7.30
CA ARG A 43 -3.89 -13.88 8.71
C ARG A 43 -2.40 -13.69 8.96
N LYS A 44 -1.52 -14.14 8.07
CA LYS A 44 -0.07 -14.19 8.33
C LYS A 44 0.78 -13.32 7.41
N VAL A 45 0.29 -13.02 6.20
CA VAL A 45 1.12 -12.46 5.13
C VAL A 45 0.61 -11.08 4.69
N ILE A 46 -0.61 -11.01 4.16
CA ILE A 46 -1.09 -9.84 3.43
C ILE A 46 -1.15 -8.60 4.32
N TRP A 47 -1.61 -8.71 5.57
CA TRP A 47 -1.67 -7.56 6.49
C TRP A 47 -0.28 -6.97 6.80
N LYS A 48 0.78 -7.78 6.83
CA LYS A 48 2.14 -7.31 7.08
C LYS A 48 2.65 -6.48 5.91
N ILE A 49 2.36 -6.93 4.69
CA ILE A 49 2.69 -6.22 3.46
C ILE A 49 1.95 -4.87 3.44
N ILE A 50 0.65 -4.87 3.78
CA ILE A 50 -0.14 -3.63 3.88
C ILE A 50 0.47 -2.68 4.91
N LEU A 51 0.83 -3.19 6.09
CA LEU A 51 1.40 -2.35 7.15
C LEU A 51 2.68 -1.65 6.70
N VAL A 52 3.60 -2.40 6.06
CA VAL A 52 4.85 -1.83 5.52
C VAL A 52 4.55 -0.79 4.43
N LEU A 53 3.68 -1.12 3.47
CA LEU A 53 3.29 -0.18 2.41
C LEU A 53 2.64 1.09 2.96
N ALA A 54 1.75 0.95 3.94
CA ALA A 54 1.04 2.07 4.56
C ALA A 54 1.99 2.99 5.33
N ILE A 55 2.97 2.43 6.05
CA ILE A 55 4.00 3.22 6.74
C ILE A 55 4.83 4.01 5.72
N ILE A 56 5.30 3.36 4.66
CA ILE A 56 6.09 4.02 3.62
C ILE A 56 5.26 5.11 2.93
N HIS A 57 4.02 4.81 2.52
CA HIS A 57 3.13 5.75 1.87
C HIS A 57 2.80 6.95 2.79
N GLY A 58 2.50 6.70 4.06
CA GLY A 58 2.23 7.74 5.05
C GLY A 58 3.45 8.62 5.31
N PHE A 59 4.66 8.04 5.37
CA PHE A 59 5.89 8.80 5.51
C PHE A 59 6.13 9.73 4.31
N TYR A 60 5.98 9.22 3.08
CA TYR A 60 6.10 10.03 1.86
C TYR A 60 5.06 11.16 1.82
N GLY A 61 3.79 10.85 2.12
CA GLY A 61 2.75 11.87 2.16
C GLY A 61 3.03 12.93 3.23
N PHE A 62 3.52 12.52 4.40
CA PHE A 62 3.88 13.47 5.46
C PHE A 62 5.03 14.38 5.05
N GLU A 63 6.12 13.82 4.47
CA GLU A 63 7.25 14.62 4.00
C GLU A 63 6.81 15.62 2.92
N ILE A 64 6.03 15.18 1.92
CA ILE A 64 5.63 16.01 0.77
C ILE A 64 4.65 17.12 1.17
N TYR A 65 3.66 16.82 2.00
CA TYR A 65 2.58 17.77 2.28
C TYR A 65 2.81 18.65 3.52
N PHE A 66 3.72 18.27 4.42
CA PHE A 66 3.91 18.98 5.69
C PHE A 66 5.35 19.41 5.97
N LEU A 67 6.37 18.80 5.36
CA LEU A 67 7.79 19.10 5.65
C LEU A 67 8.57 19.65 4.46
N SER A 68 8.01 19.65 3.25
CA SER A 68 8.65 20.07 1.99
C SER A 68 8.16 21.42 1.51
#